data_AF-A0A519H9P8-F1
#
_entry.id   AF-A0A519H9P8-F1
#
_cell.length_a   1.000
_cell.length_b   1.000
_cell.length_c   1.000
_cell.angle_alpha   90.00
_cell.angle_beta   90.00
_cell.angle_gamma   90.00
#
_symmetry.space_group_name_H-M   'P 1'
#
loop_
_entity.id
_entity.type
_entity.pdbx_description
1 polymer ?
#
loop_
_entity_poly.entity_id
_entity_poly.type
_entity_poly.pdbx_seq_one_letter_code
_entity_poly.pdbx_strand_id
1 'polypeptide(L)'
;THQHQHQRTVVADLKAGKPVDPIHGQRGKQRSVHNTYFTLPVLFAMLSNHYSFTYTHEHNWLILIGMMFAGAAIRQFFVMRHGYKLGRNPHPWKYAAAGGVVLIALIAWLRPAPTAAVAAPASVNYAQVKAVMEQRCVMCHGEALQSKNVRLDTADAVKQHAQTVYQQVVVTRLMPMNNATGITEEERALVAQWFKGGAKVD
;
A
#
# COMPACT_ATOMS: atom_id res chain seq x y z
N THR A 1 8.91 -31.83 7.04
CA THR A 1 8.94 -33.16 7.69
C THR A 1 9.70 -33.18 9.02
N HIS A 2 10.85 -32.51 9.17
CA HIS A 2 11.62 -32.48 10.43
C HIS A 2 10.93 -31.84 11.66
N GLN A 3 10.11 -30.80 11.47
CA GLN A 3 9.48 -30.07 12.59
C GLN A 3 8.39 -30.88 13.30
N HIS A 4 7.74 -31.81 12.60
CA HIS A 4 6.67 -32.65 13.12
C HIS A 4 7.19 -33.84 13.93
N GLN A 5 8.39 -34.35 13.59
CA GLN A 5 9.08 -35.37 14.41
C GLN A 5 9.53 -34.77 15.74
N HIS A 6 10.12 -33.57 15.71
CA HIS A 6 10.62 -32.91 16.93
C HIS A 6 9.54 -32.63 17.97
N GLN A 7 8.35 -32.20 17.52
CA GLN A 7 7.23 -31.91 18.41
C GLN A 7 6.65 -33.18 19.05
N ARG A 8 6.65 -34.31 18.31
CA ARG A 8 6.20 -35.61 18.82
C ARG A 8 7.18 -36.20 19.83
N THR A 9 8.48 -36.04 19.62
CA THR A 9 9.52 -36.48 20.56
C THR A 9 9.42 -35.74 21.89
N VAL A 10 9.30 -34.41 21.86
CA VAL A 10 9.14 -33.59 23.08
C VAL A 10 7.88 -33.99 23.86
N VAL A 11 6.77 -34.29 23.18
CA VAL A 11 5.54 -34.77 23.84
C VAL A 11 5.70 -36.18 24.43
N ALA A 12 6.43 -37.06 23.75
CA ALA A 12 6.72 -38.41 24.24
C ALA A 12 7.63 -38.38 25.48
N ASP A 13 8.65 -37.53 25.49
CA ASP A 13 9.57 -37.38 26.62
C ASP A 13 8.90 -36.73 27.84
N LEU A 14 8.00 -35.76 27.64
CA LEU A 14 7.14 -35.20 28.70
C LEU A 14 6.20 -36.26 29.30
N LYS A 15 5.60 -37.12 28.47
CA LYS A 15 4.76 -38.24 28.95
C LYS A 15 5.57 -39.30 29.69
N ALA A 16 6.84 -39.46 29.33
CA ALA A 16 7.76 -40.41 29.96
C ALA A 16 8.47 -39.84 31.20
N GLY A 17 8.20 -38.59 31.60
CA GLY A 17 8.85 -37.93 32.75
C GLY A 17 10.36 -37.70 32.57
N LYS A 18 10.87 -37.78 31.33
CA LYS A 18 12.29 -37.60 31.04
C LYS A 18 12.63 -36.10 31.00
N PRO A 19 13.83 -35.69 31.44
CA PRO A 19 14.25 -34.29 31.36
C PRO A 19 14.32 -33.86 29.90
N VAL A 20 13.47 -32.89 29.53
CA VAL A 20 13.43 -32.32 28.18
C VAL A 20 14.51 -31.26 28.06
N ASP A 21 15.26 -31.29 26.97
CA ASP A 21 16.25 -30.25 26.67
C ASP A 21 15.59 -28.85 26.64
N PRO A 22 15.95 -27.94 27.56
CA PRO A 22 15.35 -26.61 27.67
C PRO A 22 15.58 -25.75 26.41
N ILE A 23 16.57 -26.06 25.57
CA ILE A 23 16.87 -25.35 24.33
C ILE A 23 15.67 -25.37 23.37
N HIS A 24 14.89 -26.45 23.35
CA HIS A 24 13.72 -26.57 22.49
C HIS A 24 12.56 -25.66 22.94
N GLY A 25 12.33 -25.54 24.24
CA GLY A 25 11.35 -24.61 24.80
C GLY A 25 11.73 -23.15 24.58
N GLN A 26 13.02 -22.82 24.73
CA GLN A 26 13.55 -21.47 24.49
C GLN A 26 13.40 -21.05 23.02
N ARG A 27 13.76 -21.92 22.07
CA ARG A 27 13.57 -21.67 20.63
C ARG A 27 12.09 -21.54 20.25
N GLY A 28 11.21 -22.34 20.86
CA GLY A 28 9.76 -22.22 20.70
C GLY A 28 9.24 -20.87 21.18
N LYS A 29 9.67 -20.43 22.37
CA LYS A 29 9.33 -19.11 22.93
C LYS A 29 9.85 -17.97 22.04
N GLN A 30 11.08 -18.06 21.54
CA GLN A 30 11.66 -17.04 20.66
C GLN A 30 10.88 -16.89 19.35
N ARG A 31 10.46 -18.01 18.73
CA ARG A 31 9.62 -17.99 17.52
C ARG A 31 8.23 -17.43 17.79
N SER A 32 7.64 -17.78 18.93
CA SER A 32 6.35 -17.23 19.35
C SER A 32 6.42 -15.73 19.58
N VAL A 33 7.50 -15.25 20.23
CA VAL A 33 7.74 -13.80 20.42
C VAL A 33 7.94 -13.12 19.08
N HIS A 34 8.79 -13.64 18.19
CA HIS A 34 8.97 -13.07 16.84
C HIS A 34 7.65 -13.00 16.06
N ASN A 35 6.86 -14.08 16.03
CA ASN A 35 5.54 -14.06 15.40
C ASN A 35 4.57 -13.10 16.11
N THR A 36 4.73 -12.90 17.42
CA THR A 36 3.97 -11.94 18.22
C THR A 36 4.45 -10.50 18.09
N TYR A 37 5.54 -10.21 17.37
CA TYR A 37 5.97 -8.83 17.11
C TYR A 37 5.94 -8.48 15.62
N PHE A 38 6.34 -9.38 14.73
CA PHE A 38 6.54 -9.07 13.32
C PHE A 38 5.33 -9.28 12.40
N THR A 39 4.36 -10.15 12.72
CA THR A 39 3.21 -10.36 11.80
C THR A 39 2.41 -9.10 11.47
N LEU A 40 2.01 -8.27 12.45
CA LEU A 40 1.26 -7.03 12.13
C LEU A 40 2.08 -6.02 11.29
N PRO A 41 3.33 -5.67 11.65
CA PRO A 41 4.18 -4.81 10.81
C PRO A 41 4.41 -5.37 9.40
N VAL A 42 4.65 -6.68 9.27
CA VAL A 42 4.90 -7.32 7.98
C VAL A 42 3.64 -7.32 7.11
N LEU A 43 2.48 -7.66 7.69
CA LEU A 43 1.21 -7.61 6.97
C LEU A 43 0.90 -6.18 6.49
N PHE A 44 1.17 -5.19 7.32
CA PHE A 44 0.98 -3.79 6.96
C PHE A 44 1.93 -3.36 5.83
N ALA A 45 3.20 -3.77 5.86
CA ALA A 45 4.15 -3.51 4.78
C ALA A 45 3.76 -4.22 3.47
N MET A 46 3.21 -5.43 3.55
CA MET A 46 2.70 -6.15 2.37
C MET A 46 1.49 -5.43 1.76
N LEU A 47 0.57 -4.91 2.59
CA LEU A 47 -0.60 -4.16 2.11
C LEU A 47 -0.24 -2.73 1.66
N SER A 48 0.76 -2.08 2.25
CA SER A 48 1.13 -0.71 1.89
C SER A 48 1.60 -0.61 0.44
N ASN A 49 2.21 -1.68 -0.09
CA ASN A 49 2.62 -1.75 -1.49
C ASN A 49 1.45 -1.66 -2.48
N HIS A 50 0.21 -1.83 -1.99
CA HIS A 50 -1.01 -1.71 -2.77
C HIS A 50 -1.61 -0.28 -2.78
N TYR A 51 -1.04 0.63 -1.97
CA TYR A 51 -1.42 2.04 -1.91
C TYR A 51 -0.27 2.90 -2.43
N SER A 52 -0.24 3.15 -3.74
CA SER A 52 0.82 3.91 -4.41
C SER A 52 1.05 5.31 -3.82
N PHE A 53 0.06 5.86 -3.09
CA PHE A 53 0.17 7.14 -2.39
C PHE A 53 1.35 7.22 -1.40
N THR A 54 1.79 6.11 -0.79
CA THR A 54 2.94 6.13 0.13
C THR A 54 4.31 5.99 -0.55
N TYR A 55 4.35 5.66 -1.85
CA TYR A 55 5.57 5.38 -2.61
C TYR A 55 5.94 6.45 -3.65
N THR A 56 5.09 7.43 -3.89
CA THR A 56 5.37 8.50 -4.86
C THR A 56 6.00 9.74 -4.22
N HIS A 57 6.24 9.74 -2.90
CA HIS A 57 6.83 10.87 -2.19
C HIS A 57 8.37 10.81 -2.26
N GLU A 58 9.09 11.94 -2.26
CA GLU A 58 10.56 11.90 -2.22
C GLU A 58 11.15 11.22 -0.95
N HIS A 59 10.31 10.88 0.03
CA HIS A 59 10.70 10.34 1.33
C HIS A 59 9.99 9.03 1.70
N ASN A 60 9.72 8.19 0.70
CA ASN A 60 9.10 6.86 0.85
C ASN A 60 9.70 5.99 1.95
N TRP A 61 11.02 6.08 2.13
CA TRP A 61 11.76 5.30 3.12
C TRP A 61 11.42 5.71 4.56
N LEU A 62 11.19 7.00 4.82
CA LEU A 62 10.76 7.50 6.13
C LEU A 62 9.34 7.06 6.46
N ILE A 63 8.46 7.05 5.46
CA ILE A 63 7.08 6.55 5.61
C ILE A 63 7.12 5.06 5.99
N LEU A 64 7.96 4.27 5.31
CA LEU A 64 8.10 2.84 5.60
C LEU A 64 8.62 2.58 7.01
N ILE A 65 9.64 3.32 7.46
CA ILE A 65 10.15 3.25 8.84
C ILE A 65 9.08 3.66 9.86
N GLY A 66 8.36 4.76 9.61
CA GLY A 66 7.30 5.26 10.50
C GLY A 66 6.15 4.26 10.63
N MET A 67 5.74 3.63 9.52
CA MET A 67 4.70 2.61 9.48
C MET A 67 5.11 1.34 10.23
N MET A 68 6.36 0.88 10.08
CA MET A 68 6.90 -0.25 10.83
C MET A 68 6.93 0.05 12.34
N PHE A 69 7.37 1.25 12.71
CA PHE A 69 7.39 1.70 14.10
C PHE A 69 5.98 1.76 14.70
N ALA A 70 5.01 2.32 13.97
CA ALA A 70 3.61 2.37 14.39
C ALA A 70 3.03 0.96 14.61
N GLY A 71 3.27 0.03 13.67
CA GLY A 71 2.84 -1.36 13.80
C GLY A 71 3.44 -2.06 15.03
N ALA A 72 4.74 -1.84 15.28
CA ALA A 72 5.41 -2.38 16.47
C ALA A 72 4.86 -1.77 17.77
N ALA A 73 4.61 -0.46 17.80
CA ALA A 73 4.07 0.24 18.96
C ALA A 73 2.64 -0.20 19.32
N ILE A 74 1.76 -0.37 18.32
CA ILE A 74 0.39 -0.89 18.51
C ILE A 74 0.45 -2.27 19.16
N ARG A 75 1.34 -3.13 18.68
CA ARG A 75 1.47 -4.49 19.19
C ARG A 75 2.04 -4.53 20.59
N GLN A 76 3.03 -3.70 20.86
CA GLN A 76 3.61 -3.52 22.19
C GLN A 76 2.54 -3.06 23.19
N PHE A 77 1.63 -2.16 22.79
CA PHE A 77 0.47 -1.79 23.59
C PHE A 77 -0.43 -3.00 23.91
N PHE A 78 -0.77 -3.84 22.93
CA PHE A 78 -1.60 -5.03 23.17
C PHE A 78 -0.92 -6.07 24.07
N VAL A 79 0.39 -6.30 23.92
CA VAL A 79 1.15 -7.22 24.78
C VAL A 79 1.14 -6.74 26.23
N MET A 80 1.41 -5.46 26.47
CA MET A 80 1.35 -4.91 27.83
C MET A 80 -0.08 -4.83 28.37
N ARG A 81 -1.10 -4.64 27.51
CA ARG A 81 -2.52 -4.64 27.92
C ARG A 81 -2.96 -6.04 28.33
N HIS A 82 -2.47 -7.07 27.64
CA HIS A 82 -2.69 -8.46 28.04
C HIS A 82 -1.96 -8.76 29.37
N GLY A 83 -0.73 -8.26 29.55
CA GLY A 83 -0.01 -8.33 30.83
C GLY A 83 -0.73 -7.61 31.99
N TYR A 84 -1.39 -6.49 31.72
CA TYR A 84 -2.25 -5.77 32.68
C TYR A 84 -3.49 -6.57 33.05
N LYS A 85 -4.17 -7.21 32.08
CA LYS A 85 -5.32 -8.10 32.36
C LYS A 85 -4.95 -9.34 33.19
N LEU A 86 -3.69 -9.79 33.13
CA LEU A 86 -3.15 -10.87 33.97
C LEU A 86 -2.50 -10.37 35.29
N GLY A 87 -2.65 -9.08 35.63
CA GLY A 87 -2.16 -8.52 36.89
C GLY A 87 -0.63 -8.36 36.99
N ARG A 88 0.10 -8.50 35.88
CA ARG A 88 1.58 -8.54 35.87
C ARG A 88 2.27 -7.22 35.51
N ASN A 89 1.52 -6.20 35.07
CA ASN A 89 2.07 -4.91 34.66
C ASN A 89 1.04 -3.78 34.87
N PRO A 90 1.44 -2.52 35.13
CA PRO A 90 0.53 -1.36 35.21
C PRO A 90 -0.08 -0.98 33.85
N HIS A 91 -1.19 -0.23 33.87
CA HIS A 91 -2.02 0.07 32.70
C HIS A 91 -1.22 0.80 31.59
N PRO A 92 -1.11 0.26 30.36
CA PRO A 92 -0.18 0.76 29.33
C PRO A 92 -0.69 1.97 28.53
N TRP A 93 -1.50 2.85 29.12
CA TRP A 93 -2.15 3.96 28.41
C TRP A 93 -1.16 4.92 27.73
N LYS A 94 0.04 5.09 28.30
CA LYS A 94 1.13 5.92 27.74
C LYS A 94 1.55 5.47 26.33
N TYR A 95 1.50 4.18 26.03
CA TYR A 95 1.86 3.65 24.71
C TYR A 95 0.77 3.86 23.67
N ALA A 96 -0.51 3.80 24.07
CA ALA A 96 -1.62 4.19 23.19
C ALA A 96 -1.61 5.70 22.91
N ALA A 97 -1.33 6.52 23.92
CA ALA A 97 -1.18 7.97 23.76
C ALA A 97 0.00 8.30 22.83
N ALA A 98 1.17 7.70 23.06
CA ALA A 98 2.35 7.90 22.21
C ALA A 98 2.10 7.43 20.77
N GLY A 99 1.50 6.25 20.57
CA GLY A 99 1.15 5.74 19.24
C GLY A 99 0.13 6.63 18.52
N GLY A 100 -0.88 7.13 19.25
CA GLY A 100 -1.88 8.06 18.72
C GLY A 100 -1.28 9.40 18.30
N VAL A 101 -0.40 9.98 19.12
CA VAL A 101 0.30 11.24 18.81
C VAL A 101 1.18 11.07 17.58
N VAL A 102 1.94 9.97 17.48
CA VAL A 102 2.77 9.68 16.31
C VAL A 102 1.92 9.53 15.04
N LEU A 103 0.79 8.81 15.12
CA LEU A 103 -0.14 8.67 13.99
C LEU A 103 -0.73 10.01 13.56
N ILE A 104 -1.20 10.83 14.49
CA ILE A 104 -1.76 12.15 14.18
C ILE A 104 -0.69 13.07 13.57
N ALA A 105 0.52 13.07 14.13
CA ALA A 105 1.64 13.83 13.59
C ALA A 105 1.99 13.36 12.16
N LEU A 106 2.01 12.05 11.92
CA LEU A 106 2.28 11.49 10.59
C LEU A 106 1.18 11.88 9.58
N ILE A 107 -0.09 11.84 9.98
CA ILE A 107 -1.22 12.26 9.13
C ILE A 107 -1.16 13.75 8.82
N ALA A 108 -0.83 14.59 9.81
CA ALA A 108 -0.66 16.02 9.61
C ALA A 108 0.52 16.32 8.67
N TRP A 109 1.60 15.55 8.77
CA TRP A 109 2.79 15.68 7.94
C TRP A 109 2.57 15.21 6.50
N LEU A 110 1.87 14.08 6.30
CA LEU A 110 1.60 13.51 4.97
C LEU A 110 0.45 14.23 4.22
N ARG A 111 -0.04 15.36 4.74
CA ARG A 111 -1.04 16.15 4.01
C ARG A 111 -0.47 16.57 2.66
N PRO A 112 -1.08 16.17 1.53
CA PRO A 112 -0.57 16.56 0.23
C PRO A 112 -0.57 18.09 0.13
N ALA A 113 0.56 18.66 -0.28
CA ALA A 113 0.63 20.06 -0.61
C ALA A 113 -0.42 20.35 -1.71
N PRO A 114 -1.15 21.47 -1.64
CA PRO A 114 -2.07 21.85 -2.70
C PRO A 114 -1.27 22.03 -3.99
N THR A 115 -1.42 21.10 -4.93
CA THR A 115 -0.87 21.24 -6.27
C THR A 115 -1.56 22.42 -6.93
N ALA A 116 -0.77 23.39 -7.40
CA ALA A 116 -1.27 24.50 -8.17
C ALA A 116 -2.10 23.95 -9.34
N ALA A 117 -3.35 24.42 -9.47
CA ALA A 117 -4.22 24.03 -10.56
C ALA A 117 -3.59 24.54 -11.86
N VAL A 118 -3.04 23.64 -12.66
CA VAL A 118 -2.64 23.94 -14.04
C VAL A 118 -3.91 24.37 -14.78
N ALA A 119 -3.89 25.56 -15.39
CA ALA A 119 -5.01 26.07 -16.14
C ALA A 119 -5.30 25.14 -17.32
N ALA A 120 -6.38 24.36 -17.22
CA ALA A 120 -6.82 23.52 -18.32
C ALA A 120 -7.40 24.42 -19.43
N PRO A 121 -7.13 24.12 -20.71
CA PRO A 121 -7.74 24.84 -21.82
C PRO A 121 -9.28 24.73 -21.78
N ALA A 122 -9.99 25.79 -22.16
CA ALA A 122 -11.46 25.86 -22.04
C ALA A 122 -12.19 24.74 -22.82
N SER A 123 -11.62 24.32 -23.95
CA SER A 123 -12.09 23.19 -24.76
C SER A 123 -10.90 22.35 -25.21
N VAL A 124 -11.02 21.03 -25.09
CA VAL A 124 -10.04 20.05 -25.57
C VAL A 124 -10.68 19.25 -26.70
N ASN A 125 -10.00 19.15 -27.83
CA ASN A 125 -10.43 18.29 -28.93
C ASN A 125 -9.90 16.86 -28.74
N TYR A 126 -10.53 15.88 -29.37
CA TYR A 126 -10.09 14.49 -29.24
C TYR A 126 -8.68 14.26 -29.80
N ALA A 127 -8.26 14.99 -30.84
CA ALA A 127 -6.94 14.85 -31.43
C ALA A 127 -5.79 15.11 -30.42
N GLN A 128 -5.95 16.11 -29.54
CA GLN A 128 -5.00 16.40 -28.45
C GLN A 128 -4.91 15.23 -27.46
N VAL A 129 -6.04 14.66 -27.09
CA VAL A 129 -6.11 13.53 -26.15
C VAL A 129 -5.56 12.27 -26.78
N LYS A 130 -5.88 12.01 -28.05
CA LYS A 130 -5.38 10.88 -28.83
C LYS A 130 -3.85 10.86 -28.87
N ALA A 131 -3.21 12.02 -29.10
CA ALA A 131 -1.76 12.13 -29.07
C ALA A 131 -1.18 11.71 -27.70
N VAL A 132 -1.81 12.12 -26.59
CA VAL A 132 -1.41 11.69 -25.24
C VAL A 132 -1.62 10.19 -25.05
N MET A 133 -2.77 9.64 -25.49
CA MET A 133 -3.05 8.20 -25.37
C MET A 133 -2.02 7.37 -26.15
N GLU A 134 -1.69 7.77 -27.37
CA GLU A 134 -0.71 7.08 -28.23
C GLU A 134 0.68 7.08 -27.60
N GLN A 135 1.11 8.22 -27.04
CA GLN A 135 2.45 8.37 -26.46
C GLN A 135 2.59 7.73 -25.07
N ARG A 136 1.52 7.74 -24.26
CA ARG A 136 1.58 7.40 -22.83
C ARG A 136 0.85 6.10 -22.46
N CYS A 137 -0.12 5.65 -23.26
CA CYS A 137 -1.06 4.60 -22.86
C CYS A 137 -1.06 3.38 -23.81
N VAL A 138 -0.98 3.60 -25.12
CA VAL A 138 -1.12 2.54 -26.15
C VAL A 138 -0.03 1.48 -26.05
N MET A 139 1.15 1.78 -25.51
CA MET A 139 2.18 0.78 -25.25
C MET A 139 1.70 -0.39 -24.38
N CYS A 140 0.79 -0.15 -23.43
CA CYS A 140 0.25 -1.18 -22.52
C CYS A 140 -1.24 -1.47 -22.72
N HIS A 141 -1.94 -0.62 -23.47
CA HIS A 141 -3.38 -0.68 -23.74
C HIS A 141 -3.69 -0.60 -25.24
N GLY A 142 -2.79 -1.09 -26.09
CA GLY A 142 -2.93 -1.10 -27.55
C GLY A 142 -3.38 -2.46 -28.07
N GLU A 143 -3.36 -2.62 -29.39
CA GLU A 143 -3.70 -3.89 -30.03
C GLU A 143 -2.77 -5.03 -29.58
N ALA A 144 -1.46 -4.77 -29.53
CA ALA A 144 -0.44 -5.75 -29.18
C ALA A 144 -0.47 -6.17 -27.70
N LEU A 145 -0.87 -5.26 -26.79
CA LEU A 145 -0.92 -5.52 -25.36
C LEU A 145 -2.12 -4.82 -24.74
N GLN A 146 -3.04 -5.62 -24.18
CA GLN A 146 -4.32 -5.16 -23.62
C GLN A 146 -4.34 -5.38 -22.11
N SER A 147 -3.57 -4.57 -21.40
CA SER A 147 -3.47 -4.71 -19.94
C SER A 147 -4.86 -4.58 -19.30
N LYS A 148 -5.26 -5.60 -18.53
CA LYS A 148 -6.60 -5.74 -17.94
C LYS A 148 -7.76 -5.71 -18.96
N ASN A 149 -7.54 -6.16 -20.19
CA ASN A 149 -8.51 -6.15 -21.28
C ASN A 149 -9.03 -4.73 -21.61
N VAL A 150 -8.19 -3.70 -21.45
CA VAL A 150 -8.50 -2.31 -21.80
C VAL A 150 -7.72 -1.94 -23.07
N ARG A 151 -8.44 -1.43 -24.07
CA ARG A 151 -7.92 -0.94 -25.36
C ARG A 151 -8.11 0.57 -25.45
N LEU A 152 -7.09 1.31 -25.88
CA LEU A 152 -7.06 2.78 -26.00
C LEU A 152 -6.46 3.23 -27.35
N ASP A 153 -6.33 2.32 -28.30
CA ASP A 153 -5.82 2.54 -29.67
C ASP A 153 -6.90 3.08 -30.62
N THR A 154 -8.17 2.82 -30.36
CA THR A 154 -9.30 3.27 -31.20
C THR A 154 -10.20 4.27 -30.46
N ALA A 155 -10.84 5.16 -31.23
CA ALA A 155 -11.75 6.17 -30.70
C ALA A 155 -12.90 5.56 -29.88
N ASP A 156 -13.51 4.49 -30.38
CA ASP A 156 -14.62 3.81 -29.68
C ASP A 156 -14.16 3.18 -28.36
N ALA A 157 -12.98 2.54 -28.34
CA ALA A 157 -12.46 1.93 -27.13
C ALA A 157 -12.06 3.00 -26.08
N VAL A 158 -11.47 4.11 -26.52
CA VAL A 158 -11.18 5.25 -25.63
C VAL A 158 -12.46 5.81 -25.03
N LYS A 159 -13.53 5.98 -25.83
CA LYS A 159 -14.83 6.43 -25.34
C LYS A 159 -15.45 5.45 -24.34
N GLN A 160 -15.41 4.15 -24.64
CA GLN A 160 -15.92 3.09 -23.77
C GLN A 160 -15.22 3.09 -22.40
N HIS A 161 -13.91 3.39 -22.38
CA HIS A 161 -13.11 3.38 -21.16
C HIS A 161 -12.86 4.76 -20.55
N ALA A 162 -13.52 5.82 -21.05
CA ALA A 162 -13.25 7.21 -20.66
C ALA A 162 -13.33 7.45 -19.14
N GLN A 163 -14.32 6.86 -18.47
CA GLN A 163 -14.45 6.96 -17.00
C GLN A 163 -13.27 6.31 -16.28
N THR A 164 -12.87 5.11 -16.70
CA THR A 164 -11.73 4.40 -16.12
C THR A 164 -10.43 5.16 -16.35
N VAL A 165 -10.24 5.70 -17.56
CA VAL A 165 -9.10 6.55 -17.90
C VAL A 165 -9.04 7.77 -16.97
N TYR A 166 -10.15 8.50 -16.81
CA TYR A 166 -10.21 9.65 -15.90
C TYR A 166 -9.88 9.26 -14.45
N GLN A 167 -10.46 8.16 -13.96
CA GLN A 167 -10.19 7.70 -12.59
C GLN A 167 -8.71 7.30 -12.41
N GLN A 168 -8.12 6.56 -13.33
CA GLN A 168 -6.75 6.05 -13.19
C GLN A 168 -5.67 7.10 -13.48
N VAL A 169 -5.91 7.99 -14.43
CA VAL A 169 -4.94 8.99 -14.89
C VAL A 169 -5.08 10.29 -14.10
N VAL A 170 -6.29 10.75 -13.81
CA VAL A 170 -6.49 12.08 -13.20
C VAL A 170 -6.69 11.97 -11.69
N VAL A 171 -7.59 11.08 -11.25
CA VAL A 171 -7.99 11.01 -9.84
C VAL A 171 -6.96 10.26 -8.99
N THR A 172 -6.67 9.01 -9.33
CA THR A 172 -5.76 8.16 -8.54
C THR A 172 -4.30 8.28 -8.97
N ARG A 173 -4.05 8.80 -10.18
CA ARG A 173 -2.71 8.98 -10.77
C ARG A 173 -1.88 7.68 -10.80
N LEU A 174 -2.56 6.53 -10.82
CA LEU A 174 -1.94 5.20 -10.84
C LEU A 174 -1.36 4.85 -12.21
N MET A 175 -1.96 5.40 -13.27
CA MET A 175 -1.52 5.19 -14.64
C MET A 175 -0.89 6.46 -15.21
N PRO A 176 0.18 6.34 -15.99
CA PRO A 176 1.03 5.15 -16.22
C PRO A 176 1.70 4.66 -14.93
N MET A 177 1.90 3.34 -14.76
CA MET A 177 2.48 2.77 -13.53
C MET A 177 3.81 3.43 -13.19
N ASN A 178 3.93 3.97 -11.98
CA ASN A 178 5.09 4.72 -11.51
C ASN A 178 5.56 5.84 -12.47
N ASN A 179 4.60 6.44 -13.19
CA ASN A 179 4.87 7.42 -14.25
C ASN A 179 5.91 6.95 -15.30
N ALA A 180 5.90 5.66 -15.65
CA ALA A 180 6.93 5.07 -16.53
C ALA A 180 7.05 5.73 -17.91
N THR A 181 5.99 6.33 -18.44
CA THR A 181 6.02 7.04 -19.73
C THR A 181 6.18 8.55 -19.59
N GLY A 182 6.37 9.07 -18.37
CA GLY A 182 6.59 10.49 -18.10
C GLY A 182 5.41 11.39 -18.46
N ILE A 183 4.17 10.99 -18.15
CA ILE A 183 3.00 11.86 -18.39
C ILE A 183 3.10 13.12 -17.51
N THR A 184 2.86 14.29 -18.09
CA THR A 184 2.95 15.58 -17.40
C THR A 184 1.62 16.00 -16.77
N GLU A 185 1.61 17.00 -15.90
CA GLU A 185 0.36 17.49 -15.30
C GLU A 185 -0.52 18.24 -16.31
N GLU A 186 0.09 18.86 -17.32
CA GLU A 186 -0.62 19.48 -18.43
C GLU A 186 -1.36 18.40 -19.26
N GLU A 187 -0.70 17.27 -19.54
CA GLU A 187 -1.32 16.14 -20.23
C GLU A 187 -2.45 15.52 -19.41
N ARG A 188 -2.29 15.39 -18.08
CA ARG A 188 -3.39 14.94 -17.20
C ARG A 188 -4.54 15.94 -17.17
N ALA A 189 -4.26 17.25 -17.20
CA ALA A 189 -5.28 18.29 -17.27
C ALA A 189 -6.07 18.24 -18.59
N LEU A 190 -5.42 17.91 -19.72
CA LEU A 190 -6.10 17.67 -20.99
C LEU A 190 -7.10 16.51 -20.89
N VAL A 191 -6.66 15.37 -20.34
CA VAL A 191 -7.53 14.19 -20.12
C VAL A 191 -8.69 14.54 -19.18
N ALA A 192 -8.42 15.32 -18.13
CA ALA A 192 -9.45 15.76 -17.19
C ALA A 192 -10.51 16.63 -17.86
N GLN A 193 -10.09 17.60 -18.67
CA GLN A 193 -11.01 18.51 -19.35
C GLN A 193 -11.81 17.79 -20.43
N TRP A 194 -11.18 16.91 -21.20
CA TRP A 194 -11.86 16.08 -22.19
C TRP A 194 -12.96 15.23 -21.58
N PHE A 195 -12.69 14.55 -20.45
CA PHE A 195 -13.69 13.76 -19.75
C PHE A 195 -14.84 14.63 -19.24
N LYS A 196 -14.54 15.77 -18.60
CA LYS A 196 -15.54 16.72 -18.11
C LYS A 196 -16.37 17.34 -19.24
N GLY A 197 -15.78 17.48 -20.43
CA GLY A 197 -16.45 17.93 -21.66
C GLY A 197 -17.33 16.88 -22.34
N GLY A 198 -17.51 15.71 -21.73
CA GLY A 198 -18.37 14.64 -22.23
C GLY A 198 -17.64 13.53 -23.00
N ALA A 199 -16.31 13.47 -22.94
CA ALA A 199 -15.49 12.43 -23.56
C ALA A 199 -15.80 12.20 -25.06
N LYS A 200 -15.94 13.30 -25.79
CA LYS A 200 -16.19 13.30 -27.24
C LYS A 200 -14.98 12.75 -28.00
N VAL A 201 -15.22 11.92 -29.00
CA VAL A 201 -14.16 11.29 -29.83
C VAL A 201 -14.30 11.60 -31.32
N ASP A 202 -15.31 12.41 -31.61
CA ASP A 202 -15.69 13.04 -32.86
C ASP A 202 -14.82 14.26 -33.19
#